data_AF-A0A395WCX5-F1
#
_entry.id   AF-A0A395WCX5-F1
#
_cell.length_a   1.000
_cell.length_b   1.000
_cell.length_c   1.000
_cell.angle_alpha   90.00
_cell.angle_beta   90.00
_cell.angle_gamma   90.00
#
_symmetry.space_group_name_H-M   'P 1'
#
loop_
_entity.id
_entity.type
_entity.pdbx_description
1 polymer ?
#
loop_
_entity_poly.entity_id
_entity_poly.type
_entity_poly.pdbx_seq_one_letter_code
_entity_poly.pdbx_strand_id
1 'polypeptide(L)'
;MYNPNYLKAILIYVKDKETGYIHIVGTDQHDRLYLDDDGNIQYMNLQNGGTTEEDYEFVLDEQGHNQNNLTFTKEEQEKYGLSNMDDYFNSLDLETYMELETKKRIQELTEINMRLVTEKIAKEKQKCGLELRTSIY
;
A
#
# COMPACT_ATOMS: atom_id res chain seq x y z
N MET A 1 -13.42 -6.33 -6.58
CA MET A 1 -12.88 -6.31 -5.21
C MET A 1 -11.48 -5.75 -5.28
N TYR A 2 -11.26 -4.58 -4.70
CA TYR A 2 -9.98 -3.87 -4.71
C TYR A 2 -9.00 -4.62 -3.78
N ASN A 3 -7.80 -4.98 -4.27
CA ASN A 3 -6.75 -5.59 -3.45
C ASN A 3 -5.79 -4.47 -3.00
N PRO A 4 -5.81 -4.05 -1.72
CA PRO A 4 -5.16 -2.83 -1.25
C PRO A 4 -3.62 -2.95 -1.10
N ASN A 5 -3.03 -4.11 -1.36
CA ASN A 5 -1.60 -4.37 -1.13
C ASN A 5 -0.62 -3.64 -2.06
N TYR A 6 -1.10 -2.81 -3.00
CA TYR A 6 -0.26 -2.10 -3.99
C TYR A 6 -0.22 -0.58 -3.84
N LEU A 7 -0.86 -0.01 -2.81
CA LEU A 7 -0.37 1.22 -2.23
C LEU A 7 0.51 0.78 -1.07
N LYS A 8 1.84 0.78 -1.24
CA LYS A 8 2.72 0.98 -0.08
C LYS A 8 2.41 2.39 0.40
N ALA A 9 1.31 2.54 1.16
CA ALA A 9 0.95 3.80 1.77
C ALA A 9 2.10 4.19 2.67
N ILE A 10 2.64 5.39 2.44
CA ILE A 10 3.65 5.96 3.34
C ILE A 10 2.94 6.14 4.68
N LEU A 11 3.29 5.31 5.65
CA LEU A 11 2.80 5.45 7.01
C LEU A 11 3.65 6.52 7.69
N ILE A 12 2.97 7.50 8.28
CA ILE A 12 3.62 8.55 9.07
C ILE A 12 3.42 8.16 10.53
N TYR A 13 4.53 8.02 11.26
CA TYR A 13 4.51 7.71 12.67
C TYR A 13 4.83 8.96 13.48
N VAL A 14 4.12 9.12 14.59
CA VAL A 14 4.38 10.16 15.57
C VAL A 14 4.59 9.53 16.92
N LYS A 15 5.55 10.05 17.67
CA LYS A 15 5.87 9.63 19.03
C LYS A 15 5.58 10.76 20.00
N ASP A 16 4.83 10.45 21.04
CA ASP A 16 4.67 11.30 22.22
C ASP A 16 5.98 11.32 23.03
N LYS A 17 6.55 12.50 23.27
CA LYS A 17 7.83 12.66 23.97
C LYS A 17 7.71 12.42 25.47
N GLU A 18 6.53 12.64 26.06
CA GLU A 18 6.29 12.44 27.49
C GLU A 18 6.08 10.95 27.79
N THR A 19 5.18 10.30 27.05
CA THR A 19 4.78 8.91 27.32
C THR A 19 5.60 7.88 26.55
N GLY A 20 6.27 8.28 25.47
CA GLY A 20 6.95 7.39 24.54
C GLY A 20 6.00 6.59 23.64
N TYR A 21 4.70 6.85 23.69
CA TYR A 21 3.71 6.17 22.86
C TYR A 21 3.88 6.54 21.39
N ILE A 22 3.85 5.54 20.51
CA ILE A 22 4.01 5.72 19.06
C ILE A 22 2.75 5.23 18.36
N HIS A 23 2.21 6.04 17.46
CA HIS A 23 1.09 5.64 16.61
C HIS A 23 1.22 6.15 15.19
N ILE A 24 0.40 5.58 14.31
CA ILE A 24 0.29 6.00 12.91
C ILE A 24 -0.67 7.17 12.84
N VAL A 25 -0.22 8.28 12.26
CA VAL A 25 -1.05 9.47 12.05
C VAL A 25 -2.25 9.14 11.15
N GLY A 26 -3.44 9.56 11.58
CA GLY A 26 -4.72 9.30 10.91
C GLY A 26 -5.44 8.05 11.42
N THR A 27 -4.90 7.37 12.43
CA THR A 27 -5.59 6.29 13.14
C THR A 27 -6.39 6.77 14.35
N ASP A 28 -6.13 7.99 14.83
CA ASP A 28 -6.94 8.69 15.82
C ASP A 28 -7.73 9.85 15.16
N GLN A 29 -8.97 10.08 15.59
CA GLN A 29 -9.82 11.17 15.08
C GLN A 29 -9.29 12.57 15.43
N HIS A 30 -8.40 12.66 16.42
CA HIS A 30 -7.78 13.90 16.84
C HIS A 30 -6.45 14.15 16.11
N ASP A 31 -6.01 13.24 15.24
CA ASP A 31 -4.79 13.43 14.46
C ASP A 31 -4.99 14.51 13.37
N ARG A 32 -4.11 15.51 13.35
CA ARG A 32 -4.08 16.50 12.28
C ARG A 32 -2.67 16.72 11.76
N LEU A 33 -2.53 16.62 10.43
CA LEU A 33 -1.37 17.14 9.72
C LEU A 33 -1.68 18.52 9.15
N TYR A 34 -0.69 19.41 9.20
CA TYR A 34 -0.74 20.73 8.59
C TYR A 34 0.64 21.13 8.08
N LEU A 35 0.71 22.22 7.32
CA LEU A 35 1.97 22.83 6.90
C LEU A 35 2.22 24.08 7.75
N ASP A 36 3.44 24.26 8.24
CA ASP A 36 3.86 25.52 8.84
C ASP A 36 4.13 26.60 7.77
N ASP A 37 4.51 27.80 8.22
CA ASP A 37 4.78 28.95 7.35
C ASP A 37 5.98 28.72 6.40
N ASP A 38 6.87 27.79 6.73
CA ASP A 38 8.03 27.39 5.92
C ASP A 38 7.71 26.21 4.97
N GLY A 39 6.49 25.66 5.04
CA GLY A 39 6.03 24.55 4.21
C GLY A 39 6.45 23.17 4.71
N ASN A 40 6.91 23.03 5.95
CA ASN A 40 7.20 21.73 6.55
C ASN A 40 5.92 21.07 7.06
N ILE A 41 5.88 19.74 6.98
CA ILE A 41 4.78 18.96 7.56
C ILE A 41 4.92 19.00 9.08
N GLN A 42 3.82 19.33 9.75
CA GLN A 42 3.68 19.35 11.20
C GLN A 42 2.51 18.45 11.61
N TYR A 43 2.56 17.96 12.85
CA TYR A 43 1.49 17.21 13.48
C TYR A 43 0.93 17.99 14.68
N MET A 44 -0.39 17.89 14.87
CA MET A 44 -1.08 18.38 16.07
C MET A 44 -2.13 17.35 16.51
N ASN A 45 -2.14 17.04 17.80
CA ASN A 45 -3.21 16.30 18.43
C ASN A 45 -4.32 17.27 18.87
N LEU A 46 -5.49 17.17 18.26
CA LEU A 46 -6.64 18.05 18.51
C LEU A 46 -7.26 17.86 19.90
N GLN A 47 -6.98 16.77 20.61
CA GLN A 47 -7.54 16.49 21.92
C GLN A 47 -6.87 17.30 23.03
N ASN A 48 -5.53 17.40 22.98
CA ASN A 48 -4.73 18.08 23.99
C ASN A 48 -4.06 19.36 23.46
N GLY A 49 -4.08 19.59 22.14
CA GLY A 49 -3.44 20.72 21.48
C GLY A 49 -1.93 20.56 21.26
N GLY A 50 -1.36 19.39 21.59
CA GLY A 50 0.07 19.17 21.52
C GLY A 50 0.58 19.02 20.09
N THR A 51 1.82 19.45 19.84
CA THR A 51 2.38 19.58 18.48
C THR A 51 3.75 18.92 18.32
N THR A 52 4.24 18.82 17.09
CA THR A 52 5.60 18.35 16.80
C THR A 52 6.72 19.28 17.29
N GLU A 53 6.42 20.55 17.54
CA GLU A 53 7.40 21.49 18.09
C GLU A 53 7.70 21.17 19.56
N GLU A 54 6.67 20.84 20.34
CA GLU A 54 6.78 20.66 21.79
C GLU A 54 6.65 19.20 22.21
N ASP A 55 5.49 18.58 21.99
CA ASP A 55 5.09 17.34 22.66
C ASP A 55 5.35 16.07 21.84
N TYR A 56 5.44 16.20 20.52
CA TYR A 56 5.50 15.08 19.59
C TYR A 56 6.75 15.13 18.70
N GLU A 57 7.20 13.99 18.18
CA GLU A 57 8.25 13.91 17.17
C GLU A 57 7.87 12.92 16.07
N PHE A 58 8.24 13.22 14.82
CA PHE A 58 8.12 12.24 13.75
C PHE A 58 9.18 11.15 13.92
N VAL A 59 8.74 9.91 13.74
CA VAL A 59 9.61 8.73 13.73
C VAL A 59 9.36 7.92 12.46
N LEU A 60 10.31 7.07 12.11
CA LEU A 60 10.31 6.30 10.88
C LEU A 60 9.46 5.04 10.99
N ASP A 61 9.36 4.48 12.20
CA ASP A 61 8.63 3.26 12.47
C ASP A 61 8.12 3.21 13.93
N GLU A 62 7.37 2.15 14.24
CA GLU A 62 6.82 1.86 15.57
C GLU A 62 7.88 1.62 16.65
N GLN A 63 9.17 1.46 16.27
CA GLN A 63 10.29 1.35 17.19
C GLN A 63 10.88 2.72 17.58
N GLY A 64 10.45 3.80 16.91
CA GLY A 64 10.85 5.17 17.26
C GLY A 64 12.18 5.61 16.63
N HIS A 65 12.63 4.96 15.57
CA HIS A 65 13.82 5.39 14.84
C HIS A 65 13.63 6.79 14.24
N ASN A 66 14.67 7.64 14.24
CA ASN A 66 14.63 8.98 13.62
C ASN A 66 15.83 9.20 12.70
N GLN A 67 15.74 10.16 11.76
CA GLN A 67 16.77 10.41 10.73
C GLN A 67 18.16 10.75 11.30
N ASN A 68 18.23 11.30 12.50
CA ASN A 68 19.49 11.73 13.11
C ASN A 68 20.24 10.59 13.82
N ASN A 69 19.60 9.43 14.02
CA ASN A 69 20.13 8.35 14.86
C ASN A 69 20.33 7.04 14.10
N LEU A 70 20.80 7.11 12.84
CA LEU A 70 20.88 5.93 11.99
C LEU A 70 22.23 5.75 11.32
N THR A 71 22.93 4.71 11.75
CA THR A 71 23.55 3.78 10.79
C THR A 71 22.56 2.66 10.55
N PHE A 72 21.57 2.87 9.68
CA PHE A 72 20.74 1.76 9.21
C PHE A 72 21.62 0.69 8.58
N THR A 73 21.36 -0.58 8.87
CA THR A 73 21.93 -1.68 8.11
C THR A 73 21.36 -1.69 6.69
N LYS A 74 22.07 -2.30 5.73
CA LYS A 74 21.58 -2.40 4.33
C LYS A 74 20.22 -3.09 4.23
N GLU A 75 19.98 -4.08 5.08
CA GLU A 75 18.72 -4.85 5.11
C GLU A 75 17.54 -3.98 5.56
N GLU A 76 17.76 -3.09 6.53
CA GLU A 76 16.76 -2.10 6.96
C GLU A 76 16.50 -1.05 5.88
N GLN A 77 17.56 -0.59 5.20
CA GLN A 77 17.42 0.35 4.08
C GLN A 77 16.55 -0.24 2.95
N GLU A 78 16.80 -1.50 2.57
CA GLU A 78 16.00 -2.21 1.56
C GLU A 78 14.56 -2.46 2.01
N LYS A 79 14.35 -2.87 3.27
CA LYS A 79 13.02 -3.10 3.85
C LYS A 79 12.16 -1.83 3.84
N TYR A 80 12.76 -0.69 4.21
CA TYR A 80 12.07 0.60 4.34
C TYR A 80 12.11 1.45 3.08
N GLY A 81 12.79 1.02 2.01
CA GLY A 81 12.92 1.77 0.77
C GLY A 81 13.76 3.04 0.91
N LEU A 82 14.69 3.05 1.87
CA LEU A 82 15.59 4.16 2.16
C LEU A 82 16.87 4.02 1.32
N SER A 83 16.72 3.98 -0.01
CA SER A 83 17.88 4.10 -0.90
C SER A 83 18.31 5.57 -0.98
N ASN A 84 19.54 5.82 -1.45
CA ASN A 84 19.94 7.17 -1.85
C ASN A 84 18.85 7.74 -2.77
N MET A 85 18.51 9.02 -2.56
CA MET A 85 17.40 9.71 -3.23
C MET A 85 17.43 9.52 -4.75
N ASP A 86 18.63 9.39 -5.32
CA ASP A 86 18.85 9.14 -6.74
C ASP A 86 18.40 7.74 -7.21
N ASP A 87 18.49 6.69 -6.39
CA ASP A 87 18.12 5.33 -6.80
C ASP A 87 16.60 5.10 -6.80
N TYR A 88 15.86 5.74 -5.89
CA TYR A 88 14.40 5.63 -5.78
C TYR A 88 13.68 6.26 -6.97
N PHE A 89 14.21 7.37 -7.50
CA PHE A 89 13.67 8.05 -8.68
C PHE A 89 14.23 7.51 -10.01
N ASN A 90 15.37 6.82 -10.01
CA ASN A 90 15.92 6.18 -11.20
C ASN A 90 15.35 4.77 -11.46
N SER A 91 14.75 4.11 -10.46
CA SER A 91 14.15 2.80 -10.62
C SER A 91 12.71 2.89 -11.13
N LEU A 92 12.56 3.07 -12.44
CA LEU A 92 11.29 3.00 -13.17
C LEU A 92 10.35 4.21 -12.93
N ASP A 93 10.18 5.04 -13.95
CA ASP A 93 9.17 6.08 -13.98
C ASP A 93 7.78 5.48 -13.64
N LEU A 94 7.02 6.18 -12.79
CA LEU A 94 5.75 5.72 -12.22
C LEU A 94 4.74 5.35 -13.33
N GLU A 95 4.79 6.05 -14.46
CA GLU A 95 3.99 5.75 -15.64
C GLU A 95 4.30 4.36 -16.20
N THR A 96 5.59 4.00 -16.27
CA THR A 96 6.06 2.69 -16.73
C THR A 96 5.65 1.57 -15.77
N TYR A 97 5.74 1.81 -14.45
CA TYR A 97 5.29 0.84 -13.44
C TYR A 97 3.78 0.58 -13.55
N MET A 98 2.99 1.65 -13.66
CA MET A 98 1.53 1.57 -13.83
C MET A 98 1.14 0.85 -15.12
N GLU A 99 1.87 1.08 -16.22
CA GLU A 99 1.62 0.40 -17.49
C GLU A 99 1.90 -1.11 -17.40
N LEU A 100 3.00 -1.50 -16.73
CA LEU A 100 3.35 -2.92 -16.52
C LEU A 100 2.34 -3.64 -15.63
N GLU A 101 1.91 -3.02 -14.53
CA GLU A 101 0.87 -3.58 -13.65
C GLU A 101 -0.48 -3.71 -14.37
N THR A 102 -0.83 -2.72 -15.19
CA THR A 102 -2.05 -2.78 -16.00
C THR A 102 -2.00 -3.92 -17.00
N LYS A 103 -0.87 -4.10 -17.71
CA LYS A 103 -0.66 -5.21 -18.64
C LYS A 103 -0.78 -6.56 -17.94
N LYS A 104 -0.17 -6.70 -16.76
CA LYS A 104 -0.22 -7.93 -15.96
C LYS A 104 -1.65 -8.28 -15.53
N ARG A 105 -2.41 -7.29 -15.03
CA ARG A 105 -3.83 -7.49 -14.68
C ARG A 105 -4.71 -7.88 -15.87
N ILE A 106 -4.51 -7.26 -17.03
CA ILE A 106 -5.24 -7.60 -18.24
C ILE A 106 -4.96 -9.06 -18.62
N GLN A 107 -3.71 -9.49 -18.52
CA GLN A 107 -3.33 -10.87 -18.82
C GLN A 107 -3.98 -11.88 -17.86
N GLU A 108 -3.91 -11.65 -16.54
CA GLU A 108 -4.56 -12.49 -15.54
C GLU A 108 -6.09 -12.61 -15.76
N LEU A 109 -6.76 -11.48 -16.02
CA LEU A 109 -8.19 -11.45 -16.33
C LEU A 109 -8.52 -12.20 -17.61
N THR A 110 -7.65 -12.11 -18.62
CA THR A 110 -7.82 -12.81 -19.89
C THR A 110 -7.72 -14.32 -19.70
N GLU A 111 -6.76 -14.79 -18.90
CA GLU A 111 -6.59 -16.21 -18.57
C GLU A 111 -7.80 -16.77 -17.80
N ILE A 112 -8.29 -16.04 -16.81
CA ILE A 112 -9.50 -16.40 -16.06
C ILE A 112 -10.71 -16.51 -16.99
N ASN A 113 -10.91 -15.51 -17.85
CA ASN A 113 -12.03 -15.49 -18.79
C ASN A 113 -11.95 -16.64 -19.79
N MET A 114 -10.77 -16.95 -20.33
CA MET A 114 -10.59 -18.11 -21.22
C MET A 114 -10.94 -19.43 -20.52
N ARG A 115 -10.56 -19.58 -19.25
CA ARG A 115 -10.90 -20.79 -18.48
C ARG A 115 -12.41 -20.92 -18.29
N LEU A 116 -13.08 -19.84 -17.90
CA LEU A 116 -14.53 -19.83 -17.69
C LEU A 116 -15.30 -20.13 -18.98
N VAL A 117 -14.87 -19.56 -20.12
CA VAL A 117 -15.47 -19.84 -21.43
C VAL A 117 -15.30 -21.31 -21.80
N THR A 118 -14.11 -21.87 -21.58
CA THR A 118 -13.82 -23.28 -21.87
C THR A 118 -14.68 -24.21 -21.02
N GLU A 119 -14.80 -23.94 -19.71
CA GLU A 119 -15.65 -24.70 -18.80
C GLU A 119 -17.13 -24.61 -19.19
N LYS A 120 -17.61 -23.44 -19.63
CA LYS A 120 -18.99 -23.24 -20.10
C LYS A 120 -19.27 -24.06 -21.36
N ILE A 121 -18.38 -24.02 -22.35
CA ILE A 121 -18.50 -24.80 -23.59
C ILE A 121 -18.51 -26.30 -23.28
N ALA A 122 -17.67 -26.77 -22.34
CA ALA A 122 -17.65 -28.17 -21.93
C ALA A 122 -18.97 -28.60 -21.30
N LYS A 123 -19.55 -27.79 -20.41
CA LYS A 123 -20.85 -28.05 -19.78
C LYS A 123 -22.01 -28.06 -20.78
N GLU A 124 -22.02 -27.13 -21.74
CA GLU A 124 -23.04 -27.07 -22.79
C GLU A 124 -22.98 -28.28 -23.73
N LYS A 125 -21.79 -28.73 -24.11
CA LYS A 125 -21.60 -29.98 -24.89
C LYS A 125 -22.07 -31.21 -24.12
N GLN A 126 -21.79 -31.29 -22.82
CA GLN A 126 -22.26 -32.39 -21.97
C GLN A 126 -23.79 -32.41 -21.86
N LYS A 127 -24.42 -31.23 -21.71
CA LYS A 127 -25.88 -31.08 -21.66
C LYS A 127 -26.55 -31.50 -22.97
N CYS A 128 -26.05 -31.03 -24.12
CA CYS A 128 -26.58 -31.39 -25.43
C CYS A 128 -26.42 -32.89 -25.73
N GLY A 129 -25.31 -33.50 -25.32
CA GLY A 129 -25.08 -34.95 -25.44
C GLY A 129 -26.01 -35.81 -24.56
N LEU A 130 -26.46 -35.28 -23.41
CA LEU A 130 -27.45 -35.93 -22.54
C LEU A 130 -28.87 -35.84 -23.12
N GLU A 131 -29.26 -34.68 -23.66
CA GLU A 131 -30.57 -34.46 -24.29
C GLU A 131 -30.80 -35.32 -25.55
N LEU A 132 -29.72 -35.55 -26.32
CA LEU A 132 -29.74 -36.47 -27.48
C LEU A 132 -29.93 -37.94 -27.06
N ARG A 133 -29.42 -38.36 -25.89
CA ARG A 133 -29.58 -39.74 -25.40
C ARG A 133 -30.97 -40.01 -24.82
N THR A 134 -31.62 -39.01 -24.25
CA THR A 134 -32.99 -39.15 -23.71
C THR A 134 -34.09 -39.09 -24.77
N SER A 135 -33.79 -38.64 -26.00
CA SER A 135 -34.78 -38.57 -27.10
C SER A 135 -34.78 -39.82 -28.01
N ILE A 136 -33.94 -40.83 -27.73
CA ILE A 136 -33.82 -42.07 -28.53
C ILE A 136 -34.53 -43.27 -27.84
N TYR A 137 -35.17 -43.04 -26.68
CA TYR A 137 -36.06 -43.98 -25.99
C TYR A 137 -37.46 -43.38 -25.86
#